data_AF-A0A950Q5N5-F1
#
_entry.id   AF-A0A950Q5N5-F1
#
_cell.length_a   1.000
_cell.length_b   1.000
_cell.length_c   1.000
_cell.angle_alpha   90.00
_cell.angle_beta   90.00
_cell.angle_gamma   90.00
#
_symmetry.space_group_name_H-M   'P 1'
#
loop_
_entity.id
_entity.type
_entity.pdbx_description
1 polymer ?
#
loop_
_entity_poly.entity_id
_entity_poly.type
_entity_poly.pdbx_seq_one_letter_code
_entity_poly.pdbx_strand_id
1 'polypeptide(L)'
;GGSAERATAQHRDATGLARAGRGMLTQKNARVIESLPHIKVPAIVVVGEKDTPFLAASDYMAAKIPGADKAIIPNAGHAANIDNPSAFNAAIETFLSKVK
;
A
#
# COMPACT_ATOMS: atom_id res chain seq x y z
N GLY A 1 2.43 -7.98 -17.36
CA GLY A 1 2.68 -7.86 -15.91
C GLY A 1 3.69 -6.78 -15.58
N GLY A 2 3.60 -5.58 -16.16
CA GLY A 2 4.38 -4.42 -15.73
C GLY A 2 3.42 -3.26 -15.50
N SER A 3 3.34 -2.76 -14.28
CA SER A 3 2.66 -1.50 -13.98
C SER A 3 3.46 -0.34 -14.59
N ALA A 4 2.80 0.80 -14.84
CA ALA A 4 3.42 2.00 -15.42
C ALA A 4 4.66 2.45 -14.62
N GLU A 5 4.68 2.15 -13.31
CA GLU A 5 5.81 2.37 -12.39
C GLU A 5 7.15 1.73 -12.85
N ARG A 6 7.10 0.61 -13.58
CA ARG A 6 8.29 -0.18 -13.97
C ARG A 6 8.84 0.22 -15.34
N ALA A 7 8.11 1.02 -16.11
CA ALA A 7 8.46 1.34 -17.49
C ALA A 7 9.79 2.11 -17.60
N THR A 8 10.19 2.83 -16.55
CA THR A 8 11.39 3.69 -16.53
C THR A 8 12.41 3.32 -15.45
N ALA A 9 12.11 2.35 -14.58
CA ALA A 9 12.95 2.01 -13.44
C ALA A 9 14.08 1.03 -13.83
N GLN A 10 15.33 1.51 -13.87
CA GLN A 10 16.52 0.67 -14.00
C GLN A 10 17.53 1.00 -12.89
N HIS A 11 18.06 -0.02 -12.22
CA HIS A 11 19.11 0.15 -11.22
C HIS A 11 20.50 -0.05 -11.87
N ARG A 12 21.43 0.89 -11.67
CA ARG A 12 22.76 0.88 -12.33
C ARG A 12 23.92 0.44 -11.44
N ASP A 13 23.65 0.13 -10.17
CA ASP A 13 24.67 -0.26 -9.18
C ASP A 13 24.26 -1.56 -8.44
N ALA A 14 25.02 -2.64 -8.61
CA ALA A 14 24.73 -3.91 -7.95
C ALA A 14 24.77 -3.80 -6.40
N THR A 15 25.64 -2.94 -5.86
CA THR A 15 25.76 -2.74 -4.42
C THR A 15 24.55 -1.98 -3.88
N GLY A 16 24.14 -0.92 -4.55
CA GLY A 16 22.92 -0.18 -4.23
C GLY A 16 21.68 -1.07 -4.26
N LEU A 17 21.55 -1.95 -5.26
CA LEU A 17 20.44 -2.89 -5.36
C LEU A 17 20.42 -3.88 -4.19
N ALA A 18 21.58 -4.45 -3.85
CA ALA A 18 21.71 -5.38 -2.73
C ALA A 18 21.39 -4.70 -1.38
N ARG A 19 21.80 -3.45 -1.19
CA ARG A 19 21.48 -2.66 0.02
C ARG A 19 19.99 -2.34 0.11
N ALA A 20 19.38 -1.91 -0.99
CA ALA A 20 17.94 -1.65 -1.06
C ALA A 20 17.12 -2.93 -0.77
N GLY A 21 17.50 -4.06 -1.38
CA GLY A 21 16.87 -5.35 -1.14
C GLY A 21 16.96 -5.79 0.32
N ARG A 22 18.14 -5.68 0.94
CA ARG A 22 18.30 -5.94 2.38
C ARG A 22 17.42 -5.03 3.23
N GLY A 23 17.29 -3.75 2.86
CA GLY A 23 16.41 -2.76 3.47
C GLY A 23 14.93 -3.16 3.43
N MET A 24 14.44 -3.54 2.25
CA MET A 24 13.03 -3.95 2.07
C MET A 24 12.69 -5.23 2.85
N LEU A 25 13.68 -6.10 3.06
CA LEU A 25 13.53 -7.36 3.79
C LEU A 25 13.89 -7.25 5.29
N THR A 26 13.87 -6.04 5.87
CA THR A 26 14.30 -5.82 7.27
C THR A 26 13.25 -6.17 8.33
N GLN A 27 12.06 -6.65 7.96
CA GLN A 27 11.08 -7.16 8.93
C GLN A 27 11.67 -8.38 9.66
N LYS A 28 12.10 -8.20 10.91
CA LYS A 28 12.72 -9.25 11.74
C LYS A 28 11.73 -10.00 12.63
N ASN A 29 10.58 -9.39 12.94
CA ASN A 29 9.57 -9.96 13.84
C ASN A 29 8.18 -9.35 13.57
N ALA A 30 7.17 -9.81 14.31
CA ALA A 30 5.78 -9.43 14.12
C ALA A 30 5.39 -8.05 14.70
N ARG A 31 6.32 -7.27 15.27
CA ARG A 31 6.03 -6.03 16.02
C ARG A 31 5.13 -5.06 15.27
N VAL A 32 5.35 -4.88 13.95
CA VAL A 32 4.53 -3.96 13.13
C VAL A 32 3.10 -4.47 12.99
N ILE A 33 2.93 -5.77 12.74
CA ILE A 33 1.61 -6.41 12.61
C ILE A 33 0.85 -6.36 13.94
N GLU A 34 1.54 -6.62 15.05
CA GLU A 34 0.98 -6.54 16.40
C GLU A 34 0.63 -5.10 16.83
N SER A 35 1.17 -4.08 16.14
CA SER A 35 0.86 -2.68 16.43
C SER A 35 -0.47 -2.20 15.83
N LEU A 36 -1.02 -2.91 14.82
CA LEU A 36 -2.21 -2.46 14.10
C LEU A 36 -3.44 -2.19 15.00
N PRO A 37 -3.78 -3.03 16.00
CA PRO A 37 -4.91 -2.76 16.90
C PRO A 37 -4.74 -1.52 17.79
N HIS A 38 -3.51 -1.01 17.90
CA HIS A 38 -3.17 0.16 18.71
C HIS A 38 -3.29 1.48 17.94
N ILE A 39 -3.56 1.45 16.63
CA ILE A 39 -3.85 2.65 15.85
C ILE A 39 -5.24 3.17 16.25
N LYS A 40 -5.29 4.39 16.83
CA LYS A 40 -6.53 5.02 17.33
C LYS A 40 -7.03 6.19 16.50
N VAL A 41 -6.22 6.67 15.56
CA VAL A 41 -6.61 7.72 14.63
C VAL A 41 -7.35 7.12 13.44
N PRO A 42 -8.22 7.88 12.76
CA PRO A 42 -8.81 7.43 11.50
C PRO A 42 -7.75 6.99 10.50
N ALA A 43 -7.97 5.86 9.84
CA ALA A 43 -7.03 5.27 8.90
C ALA A 43 -7.75 4.71 7.67
N ILE A 44 -7.07 4.72 6.53
CA ILE A 44 -7.52 4.07 5.31
C ILE A 44 -6.41 3.17 4.76
N VAL A 45 -6.77 1.96 4.34
CA VAL A 45 -5.90 1.02 3.61
C VAL A 45 -6.29 1.05 2.13
N VAL A 46 -5.33 1.39 1.27
CA VAL A 46 -5.56 1.49 -0.19
C VAL A 46 -4.73 0.43 -0.91
N VAL A 47 -5.34 -0.31 -1.84
CA VAL A 47 -4.67 -1.34 -2.64
C VAL A 47 -5.20 -1.35 -4.07
N GLY A 48 -4.36 -1.62 -5.07
CA GLY A 48 -4.82 -1.81 -6.44
C GLY A 48 -5.52 -3.16 -6.64
N GLU A 49 -6.58 -3.20 -7.45
CA GLU A 49 -7.32 -4.42 -7.80
C GLU A 49 -6.42 -5.54 -8.34
N LYS A 50 -5.38 -5.18 -9.09
CA LYS A 50 -4.43 -6.11 -9.73
C LYS A 50 -3.21 -6.38 -8.85
N ASP A 51 -3.11 -5.80 -7.65
CA ASP A 51 -2.00 -6.02 -6.73
C ASP A 51 -2.21 -7.30 -5.90
N THR A 52 -2.34 -8.42 -6.60
CA THR A 52 -2.71 -9.73 -6.02
C THR A 52 -1.85 -10.18 -4.84
N PRO A 53 -0.53 -9.91 -4.77
CA PRO A 53 0.28 -10.28 -3.60
C PRO A 53 -0.11 -9.50 -2.32
N PHE A 54 -0.74 -8.34 -2.46
CA PHE A 54 -1.04 -7.42 -1.36
C PHE A 54 -2.51 -7.34 -0.99
N LEU A 55 -3.43 -7.93 -1.78
CA LEU A 55 -4.87 -7.92 -1.48
C LEU A 55 -5.17 -8.50 -0.09
N ALA A 56 -4.69 -9.72 0.19
CA ALA A 56 -4.93 -10.40 1.47
C ALA A 56 -4.27 -9.68 2.66
N ALA A 57 -3.07 -9.11 2.45
CA ALA A 57 -2.40 -8.32 3.48
C ALA A 57 -3.18 -7.02 3.79
N SER A 58 -3.74 -6.38 2.76
CA SER A 58 -4.56 -5.19 2.91
C SER A 58 -5.88 -5.48 3.62
N ASP A 59 -6.52 -6.62 3.31
CA ASP A 59 -7.68 -7.12 4.05
C ASP A 59 -7.37 -7.33 5.52
N TYR A 60 -6.24 -7.99 5.81
CA TYR A 60 -5.79 -8.22 7.17
C TYR A 60 -5.57 -6.89 7.93
N MET A 61 -4.90 -5.92 7.30
CA MET A 61 -4.65 -4.62 7.92
C MET A 61 -5.95 -3.88 8.22
N ALA A 62 -6.87 -3.80 7.27
CA ALA A 62 -8.16 -3.13 7.46
C ALA A 62 -8.99 -3.80 8.57
N ALA A 63 -8.94 -5.14 8.69
CA ALA A 63 -9.63 -5.86 9.74
C ALA A 63 -9.02 -5.68 11.14
N LYS A 64 -7.71 -5.35 11.23
CA LYS A 64 -7.00 -5.21 12.51
C LYS A 64 -6.94 -3.79 13.03
N ILE A 65 -7.03 -2.79 12.17
CA ILE A 65 -7.05 -1.39 12.58
C ILE A 65 -8.48 -0.99 12.96
N PRO A 66 -8.75 -0.58 14.21
CA PRO A 66 -10.10 -0.21 14.62
C PRO A 66 -10.64 0.97 13.80
N GLY A 67 -11.77 0.75 13.12
CA GLY A 67 -12.43 1.79 12.33
C GLY A 67 -11.71 2.16 11.02
N ALA A 68 -10.81 1.30 10.52
CA ALA A 68 -10.17 1.57 9.23
C ALA A 68 -11.14 1.42 8.06
N ASP A 69 -11.04 2.36 7.12
CA ASP A 69 -11.61 2.23 5.78
C ASP A 69 -10.68 1.38 4.90
N LYS A 70 -11.25 0.70 3.89
CA LYS A 70 -10.48 0.02 2.83
C LYS A 70 -10.97 0.50 1.47
N ALA A 71 -10.04 0.83 0.58
CA ALA A 71 -10.33 1.12 -0.82
C ALA A 71 -9.53 0.19 -1.75
N ILE A 72 -10.24 -0.46 -2.68
CA ILE A 72 -9.63 -1.19 -3.79
C ILE A 72 -9.73 -0.32 -5.03
N ILE A 73 -8.59 0.02 -5.63
CA ILE A 73 -8.55 0.90 -6.79
C ILE A 73 -8.71 0.08 -8.07
N PRO A 74 -9.78 0.31 -8.86
CA PRO A 74 -10.04 -0.47 -10.06
C PRO A 74 -8.98 -0.22 -11.12
N ASN A 75 -8.68 -1.27 -11.89
CA ASN A 75 -7.69 -1.27 -12.97
C ASN A 75 -6.23 -0.96 -12.57
N ALA A 76 -5.92 -0.91 -11.28
CA ALA A 76 -4.61 -0.51 -10.75
C ALA A 76 -3.79 -1.68 -10.18
N GLY A 77 -2.45 -1.61 -10.30
CA GLY A 77 -1.48 -2.51 -9.67
C GLY A 77 -0.92 -1.92 -8.37
N HIS A 78 0.38 -2.11 -8.15
CA HIS A 78 1.05 -1.73 -6.89
C HIS A 78 1.07 -0.22 -6.65
N ALA A 79 1.54 0.57 -7.63
CA ALA A 79 1.42 2.03 -7.60
C ALA A 79 0.02 2.49 -8.02
N ALA A 80 -0.98 2.23 -7.17
CA ALA A 80 -2.38 2.51 -7.50
C ALA A 80 -2.68 4.00 -7.76
N ASN A 81 -1.90 4.89 -7.14
CA ASN A 81 -1.96 6.33 -7.36
C ASN A 81 -1.43 6.75 -8.74
N ILE A 82 -0.56 5.96 -9.37
CA ILE A 82 -0.05 6.19 -10.73
C ILE A 82 -0.97 5.53 -11.75
N ASP A 83 -1.37 4.29 -11.50
CA ASP A 83 -2.16 3.50 -12.46
C ASP A 83 -3.60 4.04 -12.62
N ASN A 84 -4.21 4.55 -11.56
CA ASN A 84 -5.53 5.19 -11.63
C ASN A 84 -5.64 6.38 -10.65
N PRO A 85 -5.05 7.54 -11.00
CA PRO A 85 -5.01 8.70 -10.12
C PRO A 85 -6.39 9.23 -9.75
N SER A 86 -7.35 9.15 -10.67
CA SER A 86 -8.72 9.63 -10.46
C SER A 86 -9.43 8.85 -9.35
N ALA A 87 -9.45 7.52 -9.45
CA ALA A 87 -10.09 6.68 -8.44
C ALA A 87 -9.33 6.71 -7.09
N PHE A 88 -8.00 6.77 -7.13
CA PHE A 88 -7.19 6.94 -5.93
C PHE A 88 -7.53 8.25 -5.20
N ASN A 89 -7.51 9.38 -5.91
CA ASN A 89 -7.79 10.70 -5.33
C ASN A 89 -9.21 10.76 -4.75
N ALA A 90 -10.21 10.24 -5.47
CA ALA A 90 -11.59 10.19 -4.98
C ALA A 90 -11.73 9.39 -3.67
N ALA A 91 -11.00 8.27 -3.53
CA ALA A 91 -10.99 7.49 -2.30
C ALA A 91 -10.36 8.27 -1.13
N ILE A 92 -9.25 8.98 -1.37
CA ILE A 92 -8.60 9.83 -0.37
C ILE A 92 -9.48 11.01 0.02
N GLU A 93 -10.08 11.72 -0.93
CA GLU A 93 -10.99 12.85 -0.68
C GLU A 93 -12.21 12.41 0.15
N THR A 94 -12.80 11.27 -0.19
CA THR A 94 -13.92 10.68 0.57
C THR A 94 -13.50 10.40 2.01
N PHE A 95 -12.33 9.80 2.23
CA PHE A 95 -11.81 9.55 3.56
C PHE A 95 -11.57 10.85 4.34
N LEU A 96 -10.88 11.82 3.75
CA LEU A 96 -10.59 13.11 4.40
C LEU A 96 -11.86 13.88 4.76
N SER A 97 -12.94 13.74 3.99
CA SER A 97 -14.22 14.37 4.30
C SER A 97 -14.86 13.87 5.61
N LYS A 98 -14.57 12.62 6.00
CA LYS A 98 -15.05 11.99 7.24
C LYS A 98 -14.20 12.34 8.47
N VAL A 99 -12.96 12.78 8.26
CA VAL A 99 -11.95 13.01 9.31
C VAL A 99 -11.86 14.50 9.70
N LYS A 100 -12.82 15.32 9.24
CA LYS A 100 -12.93 16.74 9.60
C LYS A 100 -13.17 16.96 11.08
#